data_AF-A0A940R2G2-F1
#
_entry.id   AF-A0A940R2G2-F1
#
_cell.length_a   1.000
_cell.length_b   1.000
_cell.length_c   1.000
_cell.angle_alpha   90.00
_cell.angle_beta   90.00
_cell.angle_gamma   90.00
#
_symmetry.space_group_name_H-M   'P 1'
#
loop_
_entity.id
_entity.type
_entity.pdbx_description
1 polymer ?
#
loop_
_entity_poly.entity_id
_entity_poly.type
_entity_poly.pdbx_seq_one_letter_code
_entity_poly.pdbx_strand_id
1 'polypeptide(L)'
;TVYFVSLRKHAEEQKDNVVDTALEFVQSISTIPVQCFLLEGQNLAKSTLEFSKKINADLIVVNPVKDLRLPGLWNKLTNKLLSYGSKIPVMTVAAPARTQQTK
;
A
#
# COMPACT_ATOMS: atom_id res chain seq x y z
N THR A 1 -7.13 -8.44 10.61
CA THR A 1 -5.67 -8.56 10.47
C THR A 1 -5.22 -7.54 9.45
N VAL A 2 -4.13 -6.83 9.72
CA VAL A 2 -3.56 -5.85 8.79
C VAL A 2 -2.37 -6.49 8.07
N TYR A 3 -2.28 -6.26 6.76
CA TYR A 3 -1.17 -6.74 5.95
C TYR A 3 -0.37 -5.55 5.45
N PHE A 4 0.91 -5.48 5.84
CA PHE A 4 1.86 -4.54 5.26
C PHE A 4 2.55 -5.18 4.08
N VAL A 5 2.53 -4.47 2.96
CA VAL A 5 2.90 -5.00 1.66
C VAL A 5 3.91 -4.06 1.03
N SER A 6 5.06 -4.58 0.63
CA SER A 6 6.11 -3.84 -0.09
C SER A 6 6.64 -4.67 -1.26
N LEU A 7 7.27 -4.04 -2.25
CA LEU A 7 7.93 -4.77 -3.35
C LEU A 7 9.39 -5.08 -3.00
N ARG A 8 9.84 -6.28 -3.33
CA ARG A 8 11.27 -6.64 -3.35
C ARG A 8 11.94 -5.96 -4.54
N LYS A 9 12.83 -4.99 -4.30
CA LYS A 9 13.69 -4.43 -5.36
C LYS A 9 14.84 -5.40 -5.64
N HIS A 10 15.10 -5.68 -6.91
CA HIS A 10 16.15 -6.62 -7.36
C HIS A 10 17.55 -6.00 -7.46
N ALA A 11 17.73 -4.74 -7.07
CA ALA A 11 19.04 -4.11 -7.05
C ALA A 11 19.14 -3.19 -5.82
N GLU A 12 20.19 -3.48 -5.06
CA GLU A 12 20.80 -2.68 -4.00
C GLU A 12 20.20 -2.78 -2.60
N GLU A 13 21.10 -3.10 -1.68
CA GLU A 13 20.98 -3.11 -0.23
C GLU A 13 20.51 -1.74 0.27
N GLN A 14 19.21 -1.48 0.26
CA GLN A 14 18.63 -0.40 1.05
C GLN A 14 17.83 -0.98 2.19
N LYS A 15 18.59 -1.08 3.28
CA LYS A 15 18.31 -1.50 4.65
C LYS A 15 17.38 -0.50 5.36
N ASP A 16 16.33 -0.04 4.69
CA ASP A 16 15.32 0.80 5.31
C ASP A 16 14.12 -0.06 5.65
N ASN A 17 14.15 -0.53 6.90
CA ASN A 17 13.16 -1.33 7.60
C ASN A 17 11.86 -0.54 7.86
N VAL A 18 11.34 0.19 6.87
CA VAL A 18 10.10 0.96 7.00
C VAL A 18 8.94 0.04 7.39
N VAL A 19 8.94 -1.18 6.87
CA VAL A 19 7.94 -2.20 7.20
C VAL A 19 8.10 -2.68 8.65
N ASP A 20 9.33 -2.89 9.13
CA ASP A 20 9.55 -3.33 10.53
C ASP A 20 9.28 -2.18 11.51
N THR A 21 9.67 -0.96 11.18
CA THR A 21 9.37 0.24 11.98
C THR A 21 7.86 0.46 12.09
N ALA A 22 7.14 0.28 10.98
CA ALA A 22 5.67 0.35 10.99
C ALA A 22 5.07 -0.79 11.82
N LEU A 23 5.64 -2.00 11.76
CA LEU A 23 5.21 -3.14 12.54
C LEU A 23 5.38 -2.88 14.04
N GLU A 24 6.57 -2.46 14.46
CA GLU A 24 6.88 -2.10 15.86
C GLU A 24 5.93 -0.99 16.35
N PHE A 25 5.73 0.05 15.54
CA PHE A 25 4.83 1.14 15.90
C PHE A 25 3.39 0.65 16.11
N VAL A 26 2.83 -0.10 15.16
CA VAL A 26 1.44 -0.59 15.30
C VAL A 26 1.30 -1.53 16.49
N GLN A 27 2.27 -2.41 16.72
CA GLN A 27 2.26 -3.31 17.88
C GLN A 27 2.37 -2.56 19.21
N SER A 28 3.06 -1.41 19.24
CA SER A 28 3.17 -0.58 20.45
C SER A 28 1.87 0.12 20.84
N ILE A 29 0.99 0.39 19.87
CA ILE A 29 -0.26 1.16 20.08
C ILE A 29 -1.53 0.32 19.94
N SER A 30 -1.41 -0.93 19.49
CA SER A 30 -2.55 -1.77 19.13
C SER A 30 -2.21 -3.25 19.26
N THR A 31 -3.22 -4.05 19.62
CA THR A 31 -3.14 -5.52 19.66
C THR A 31 -3.57 -6.17 18.34
N ILE A 32 -3.85 -5.38 17.30
CA ILE A 32 -4.27 -5.90 16.00
C ILE A 32 -3.13 -6.73 15.39
N PRO A 33 -3.40 -7.95 14.91
CA PRO A 33 -2.38 -8.77 14.27
C PRO A 33 -1.96 -8.12 12.94
N VAL A 34 -0.65 -7.94 12.78
CA VAL A 34 -0.01 -7.38 11.58
C VAL A 34 0.89 -8.44 10.96
N GLN A 35 0.82 -8.61 9.64
CA GLN A 35 1.73 -9.46 8.88
C GLN A 35 2.41 -8.66 7.77
N CYS A 36 3.70 -8.88 7.59
CA CYS A 36 4.52 -8.17 6.62
C CYS A 36 4.87 -9.08 5.45
N PHE A 37 4.57 -8.64 4.23
CA PHE A 37 4.83 -9.38 3.00
C PHE A 37 5.65 -8.55 2.02
N LEU A 38 6.77 -9.14 1.60
CA LEU A 38 7.52 -8.68 0.45
C LEU A 38 6.98 -9.38 -0.79
N LEU A 39 6.29 -8.63 -1.64
CA LEU A 39 5.78 -9.12 -2.91
C LEU A 39 6.89 -9.08 -3.96
N GLU A 40 6.86 -10.08 -4.82
CA GLU A 40 7.73 -10.14 -5.98
C GLU A 40 7.06 -9.43 -7.18
N GLY A 41 7.91 -8.91 -8.07
CA GLY A 41 7.47 -8.25 -9.30
C GLY A 41 7.89 -6.78 -9.42
N GLN A 42 7.59 -6.20 -10.57
CA GLN A 42 8.03 -4.84 -10.94
C GLN A 42 6.95 -3.77 -10.66
N ASN A 43 5.70 -4.18 -10.43
CA ASN A 43 4.56 -3.25 -10.32
C ASN A 43 3.81 -3.45 -9.00
N LEU A 44 3.99 -2.49 -8.07
CA LEU A 44 3.42 -2.56 -6.71
C LEU A 44 1.89 -2.60 -6.76
N ALA A 45 1.26 -1.81 -7.64
CA ALA A 45 -0.19 -1.75 -7.73
C ALA A 45 -0.78 -3.08 -8.20
N LYS A 46 -0.17 -3.72 -9.21
CA LYS A 46 -0.61 -5.02 -9.70
C LYS A 46 -0.38 -6.12 -8.66
N SER A 47 0.83 -6.22 -8.11
CA SER A 47 1.15 -7.26 -7.12
C SER A 47 0.31 -7.09 -5.86
N THR A 48 0.07 -5.87 -5.38
CA THR A 48 -0.80 -5.59 -4.22
C THR A 48 -2.23 -6.01 -4.49
N LEU A 49 -2.76 -5.79 -5.69
CA LEU A 49 -4.10 -6.22 -6.06
C LEU A 49 -4.21 -7.75 -6.13
N GLU A 50 -3.23 -8.44 -6.71
CA GLU A 50 -3.24 -9.90 -6.77
C GLU A 50 -3.15 -10.51 -5.37
N PHE A 51 -2.29 -9.93 -4.52
CA PHE A 51 -2.20 -10.30 -3.12
C PHE A 51 -3.52 -10.06 -2.38
N SER A 52 -4.15 -8.89 -2.55
CA SER A 52 -5.41 -8.54 -1.88
C SER A 52 -6.54 -9.49 -2.26
N LYS A 53 -6.60 -9.93 -3.52
CA LYS A 53 -7.56 -10.95 -3.97
C LYS A 53 -7.28 -12.31 -3.32
N LYS A 54 -6.02 -12.72 -3.25
CA LYS A 54 -5.62 -14.01 -2.65
C LYS A 54 -6.04 -14.12 -1.19
N ILE A 55 -6.01 -13.03 -0.45
CA ILE A 55 -6.39 -12.99 0.97
C ILE A 55 -7.85 -12.56 1.21
N ASN A 56 -8.62 -12.29 0.15
CA ASN A 56 -9.97 -11.71 0.22
C ASN A 56 -10.00 -10.42 1.07
N ALA A 57 -9.07 -9.50 0.81
CA ALA A 57 -8.98 -8.25 1.53
C ALA A 57 -10.28 -7.43 1.38
N ASP A 58 -10.65 -6.76 2.45
CA ASP A 58 -11.82 -5.88 2.55
C ASP A 58 -11.47 -4.40 2.29
N LEU A 59 -10.18 -4.03 2.33
CA LEU A 59 -9.70 -2.68 2.09
C LEU A 59 -8.22 -2.68 1.64
N ILE A 60 -7.91 -1.84 0.66
CA ILE A 60 -6.53 -1.50 0.28
C ILE A 60 -6.26 -0.06 0.71
N VAL A 61 -5.21 0.18 1.50
CA VAL A 61 -4.79 1.53 1.90
C VAL A 61 -3.47 1.87 1.21
N VAL A 62 -3.41 3.03 0.55
CA VAL A 62 -2.21 3.51 -0.15
C VAL A 62 -1.91 4.96 0.22
N ASN A 63 -0.62 5.28 0.33
CA ASN A 63 -0.14 6.67 0.41
C ASN A 63 0.53 7.03 -0.94
N PRO A 64 -0.05 7.94 -1.74
CA PRO A 64 0.53 8.35 -3.00
C PRO A 64 1.66 9.35 -2.72
N VAL A 65 2.88 8.84 -2.49
CA VAL A 65 4.05 9.71 -2.47
C VAL A 65 4.33 10.16 -3.92
N LYS A 66 4.74 11.42 -4.08
CA LYS A 66 4.78 12.28 -5.29
C LYS A 66 5.15 11.68 -6.66
N ASP A 67 5.70 10.48 -6.75
CA ASP A 67 6.03 9.82 -8.03
C ASP A 67 4.94 8.86 -8.54
N LEU A 68 3.92 8.57 -7.73
CA LEU A 68 2.74 7.82 -8.16
C LEU A 68 1.67 8.80 -8.69
N ARG A 69 1.84 9.31 -9.92
CA ARG A 69 0.83 10.13 -10.65
C ARG A 69 -0.46 9.34 -10.97
N LEU A 70 -1.08 8.64 -10.01
CA LEU A 70 -2.07 7.62 -10.37
C LEU A 70 -3.45 7.79 -9.74
N PRO A 71 -4.16 8.91 -9.97
CA PRO A 71 -5.62 8.85 -10.10
C PRO A 71 -6.04 8.05 -11.35
N GLY A 72 -5.15 7.82 -12.33
CA GLY A 72 -5.47 7.11 -13.58
C GLY A 72 -5.24 5.59 -13.58
N LEU A 73 -4.10 5.08 -13.08
CA LEU A 73 -3.86 3.63 -13.06
C LEU A 73 -4.76 2.92 -12.06
N TRP A 74 -4.92 3.50 -10.86
CA TRP A 74 -5.86 2.97 -9.88
C TRP A 74 -7.29 3.06 -10.39
N ASN A 75 -7.73 4.16 -11.03
CA ASN A 75 -9.04 4.21 -11.68
C ASN A 75 -9.20 3.20 -12.81
N LYS A 76 -8.18 2.97 -13.65
CA LYS A 76 -8.24 1.97 -14.72
C LYS A 76 -8.32 0.55 -14.14
N LEU A 77 -7.61 0.31 -13.04
CA LEU A 77 -7.60 -0.96 -12.34
C LEU A 77 -8.89 -1.21 -11.57
N THR A 78 -9.43 -0.21 -10.87
CA THR A 78 -10.72 -0.26 -10.18
C THR A 78 -11.88 -0.34 -11.18
N ASN A 79 -11.87 0.41 -12.30
CA ASN A 79 -12.89 0.30 -13.34
C ASN A 79 -12.90 -1.09 -14.00
N LYS A 80 -11.73 -1.71 -14.23
CA LYS A 80 -11.63 -3.10 -14.69
C LYS A 80 -12.05 -4.10 -13.60
N LEU A 81 -11.97 -3.73 -12.32
CA LEU A 81 -12.43 -4.53 -11.18
C LEU A 81 -13.94 -4.47 -11.01
N LEU A 82 -14.56 -3.29 -11.21
CA LEU A 82 -16.00 -3.07 -11.16
C LEU A 82 -16.75 -3.94 -12.18
N SER A 83 -16.11 -4.30 -13.30
CA SER A 83 -16.69 -5.20 -14.29
C SER A 83 -16.48 -6.70 -14.00
N TYR A 84 -15.63 -7.08 -13.03
CA TYR A 84 -15.23 -8.48 -12.79
C TYR A 84 -15.63 -9.05 -11.42
N GLY A 85 -16.42 -8.33 -10.61
CA GLY A 85 -17.13 -8.91 -9.46
C GLY A 85 -16.38 -8.95 -8.11
N SER A 86 -15.20 -8.33 -8.00
CA SER A 86 -14.51 -8.18 -6.71
C SER A 86 -14.28 -6.68 -6.46
N LYS A 87 -15.14 -6.07 -5.64
CA LYS A 87 -15.14 -4.63 -5.34
C LYS A 87 -14.38 -4.37 -4.04
N ILE A 88 -13.07 -4.63 -4.02
CA ILE A 88 -12.23 -4.26 -2.87
C ILE A 88 -12.05 -2.73 -2.88
N PRO A 89 -12.54 -2.00 -1.86
CA PRO A 89 -12.38 -0.55 -1.79
C PRO A 89 -10.90 -0.17 -1.62
N VAL A 90 -10.53 0.98 -2.18
CA VAL A 90 -9.17 1.54 -2.07
C VAL A 90 -9.27 2.90 -1.39
N MET A 91 -8.56 3.07 -0.29
CA MET A 91 -8.43 4.34 0.44
C MET A 91 -7.05 4.94 0.21
N THR A 92 -7.02 6.21 -0.17
CA THR A 92 -5.80 6.97 -0.41
C THR A 92 -5.58 7.95 0.73
N VAL A 93 -4.46 7.83 1.45
CA VAL A 93 -4.10 8.74 2.54
C VAL A 93 -3.23 9.85 1.96
N ALA A 94 -3.73 11.08 1.91
CA ALA A 94 -2.95 12.22 1.47
C ALA A 94 -1.90 12.59 2.53
N ALA A 95 -0.66 12.86 2.10
CA ALA A 95 0.32 13.48 2.99
C ALA A 95 -0.17 14.88 3.39
N PRO A 96 0.03 15.31 4.65
CA PRO A 96 -0.34 16.65 5.08
C PRO A 96 0.37 17.68 4.20
N ALA A 97 -0.37 18.66 3.69
CA ALA A 97 0.21 19.79 2.98
C ALA A 97 1.18 20.48 3.96
N ARG A 98 2.46 20.60 3.59
CA ARG A 98 3.39 21.48 4.32
C ARG A 98 2.84 22.89 4.23
N THR A 99 2.19 23.37 5.28
CA THR A 99 2.01 24.79 5.51
C THR A 99 3.41 25.37 5.67
N GLN A 100 3.88 26.08 4.65
CA GLN A 100 5.04 26.94 4.79
C GLN A 100 4.63 28.01 5.81
N GLN A 101 5.13 27.89 7.03
CA GLN A 101 5.11 29.01 7.97
C GLN A 101 6.08 30.05 7.41
N THR A 102 5.55 31.06 6.73
CA THR A 102 6.26 32.31 6.47
C THR A 102 6.43 33.00 7.80
N LYS A 103 7.69 33.11 8.21
CA LYS A 103 8.17 33.85 9.38
C LYS A 103 8.02 35.35 9.17
#